data_AF-A0A1Q3JZ32-F1
#
_entry.id   AF-A0A1Q3JZ32-F1
#
_cell.length_a   1.000
_cell.length_b   1.000
_cell.length_c   1.000
_cell.angle_alpha   90.00
_cell.angle_beta   90.00
_cell.angle_gamma   90.00
#
_symmetry.space_group_name_H-M   'P 1'
#
loop_
_entity.id
_entity.type
_entity.pdbx_description
1 polymer ?
#
loop_
_entity_poly.entity_id
_entity_poly.type
_entity_poly.pdbx_seq_one_letter_code
_entity_poly.pdbx_strand_id
1 'polypeptide(L)'
;MFGVTKPATELLTDLFLRSFWTQSYKLASRQIEELFCDVIGLRLFGESFLYSFIYLISPYIGDRAPHYPTLAARVNILLEAATRFSVDIPNGFASYFLDPSKKLNSADKFMLDMADAASNALATNLIVAVEAHIASTTMNLPTNAERDRIVKHFCALSPASDVKSLGDIINAGWKIRLDWDLWGDFGFNQTTKAEILNDLVFKTMEVSEFERLTADA
;
A
#
# COMPACT_ATOMS: atom_id res chain seq x y z
N MET A 1 -4.09 -41.00 -22.43
CA MET A 1 -4.18 -40.43 -23.79
C MET A 1 -4.67 -38.99 -23.67
N PHE A 2 -3.77 -38.05 -23.33
CA PHE A 2 -4.10 -36.62 -23.21
C PHE A 2 -3.55 -35.92 -24.45
N GLY A 3 -4.39 -35.76 -25.47
CA GLY A 3 -3.92 -35.30 -26.79
C GLY A 3 -4.99 -34.67 -27.67
N VAL A 4 -6.12 -34.23 -27.11
CA VAL A 4 -7.10 -33.44 -27.86
C VAL A 4 -7.28 -32.13 -27.12
N THR A 5 -6.76 -31.04 -27.71
CA THR A 5 -7.06 -29.67 -27.27
C THR A 5 -8.56 -29.44 -27.47
N LYS A 6 -9.30 -29.43 -26.37
CA LYS A 6 -10.72 -29.08 -26.40
C LYS A 6 -10.90 -27.62 -26.84
N PRO A 7 -11.93 -27.28 -27.62
CA PRO A 7 -12.29 -25.90 -27.94
C PRO A 7 -12.45 -25.07 -26.65
N ALA A 8 -12.07 -23.78 -26.68
CA ALA A 8 -12.16 -22.90 -25.51
C ALA A 8 -13.58 -22.83 -24.91
N THR A 9 -14.60 -22.97 -25.75
CA THR A 9 -16.01 -23.01 -25.36
C THR A 9 -16.38 -24.25 -24.52
N GLU A 10 -15.68 -25.36 -24.69
CA GLU A 10 -15.92 -26.60 -23.93
C GLU A 10 -15.19 -26.63 -22.58
N LEU A 11 -14.16 -25.79 -22.40
CA LEU A 11 -13.43 -25.65 -21.13
C LEU A 11 -14.33 -25.15 -20.00
N LEU A 12 -15.36 -24.37 -20.32
CA LEU A 12 -16.31 -23.81 -19.36
C LEU A 12 -17.41 -24.80 -18.96
N THR A 13 -17.68 -25.81 -19.78
CA THR A 13 -18.72 -26.83 -19.54
C THR A 13 -18.18 -28.13 -18.95
N ASP A 14 -16.86 -28.31 -18.94
CA ASP A 14 -16.22 -29.48 -18.36
C ASP A 14 -16.30 -29.44 -16.81
N LEU A 15 -17.05 -30.39 -16.24
CA LEU A 15 -17.26 -30.50 -14.80
C LEU A 15 -15.96 -30.68 -13.99
N PHE A 16 -14.94 -31.33 -14.56
CA PHE A 16 -13.65 -31.51 -13.90
C PHE A 16 -12.82 -30.24 -13.94
N LEU A 17 -12.83 -29.51 -15.05
CA LEU A 17 -12.14 -28.23 -15.13
C LEU A 17 -12.80 -27.16 -14.26
N ARG A 18 -14.12 -27.23 -14.10
CA ARG A 18 -14.89 -26.29 -13.28
C ARG A 18 -14.39 -26.19 -11.84
N SER A 19 -13.94 -27.29 -11.23
CA SER A 19 -13.41 -27.25 -9.86
C SER A 19 -12.09 -26.45 -9.77
N PHE A 20 -11.18 -26.65 -10.73
CA PHE A 20 -9.93 -25.88 -10.84
C PHE A 20 -10.20 -24.39 -11.10
N TRP A 21 -11.07 -24.07 -12.07
CA TRP A 21 -11.45 -22.69 -12.36
C TRP A 21 -12.07 -21.99 -11.16
N THR A 22 -12.95 -22.66 -10.43
CA THR A 22 -13.61 -22.09 -9.26
C THR A 22 -12.61 -21.79 -8.15
N GLN A 23 -11.62 -22.66 -7.92
CA GLN A 23 -10.58 -22.42 -6.92
C GLN A 23 -9.66 -21.28 -7.33
N SER A 24 -9.15 -21.27 -8.55
CA SER A 24 -8.31 -20.18 -9.04
C SER A 24 -9.02 -18.85 -9.09
N TYR A 25 -10.31 -18.81 -9.45
CA TYR A 25 -11.12 -17.59 -9.39
C TYR A 25 -11.19 -17.02 -7.97
N LYS A 26 -11.41 -17.88 -6.97
CA LYS A 26 -11.42 -17.47 -5.55
C LYS A 26 -10.06 -16.93 -5.12
N LEU A 27 -8.97 -17.60 -5.52
CA LEU A 27 -7.61 -17.14 -5.23
C LEU A 27 -7.36 -15.77 -5.88
N ALA A 28 -7.65 -15.63 -7.18
CA ALA A 28 -7.49 -14.37 -7.92
C ALA A 28 -8.30 -13.24 -7.29
N SER A 29 -9.55 -13.51 -6.89
CA SER A 29 -10.40 -12.50 -6.24
C SER A 29 -9.77 -11.99 -4.94
N ARG A 30 -9.24 -12.89 -4.09
CA ARG A 30 -8.53 -12.50 -2.86
C ARG A 30 -7.24 -11.74 -3.13
N GLN A 31 -6.50 -12.14 -4.16
CA GLN A 31 -5.30 -11.43 -4.58
C GLN A 31 -5.62 -10.01 -5.05
N ILE A 32 -6.68 -9.84 -5.85
CA ILE A 32 -7.14 -8.54 -6.31
C ILE A 32 -7.61 -7.66 -5.14
N GLU A 33 -8.31 -8.21 -4.16
CA GLU A 33 -8.68 -7.51 -2.92
C GLU A 33 -7.44 -6.96 -2.19
N GLU A 34 -6.38 -7.76 -2.09
CA GLU A 34 -5.13 -7.32 -1.47
C GLU A 34 -4.45 -6.20 -2.28
N LEU A 35 -4.33 -6.37 -3.60
CA LEU A 35 -3.76 -5.33 -4.47
C LEU A 35 -4.59 -4.04 -4.44
N PHE A 36 -5.90 -4.14 -4.27
CA PHE A 36 -6.77 -2.99 -4.12
C PHE A 36 -6.48 -2.23 -2.83
N CYS A 37 -6.35 -2.95 -1.71
CA CYS A 37 -5.97 -2.37 -0.43
C CYS A 37 -4.61 -1.69 -0.49
N ASP A 38 -3.64 -2.28 -1.18
CA ASP A 38 -2.32 -1.68 -1.40
C ASP A 38 -2.41 -0.34 -2.14
N VAL A 39 -3.14 -0.33 -3.25
CA VAL A 39 -3.28 0.88 -4.09
C VAL A 39 -4.08 1.97 -3.36
N ILE A 40 -5.14 1.61 -2.63
CA ILE A 40 -5.88 2.57 -1.79
C ILE A 40 -4.99 3.12 -0.68
N GLY A 41 -4.26 2.25 0.03
CA GLY A 41 -3.36 2.65 1.10
C GLY A 41 -2.33 3.66 0.59
N LEU A 42 -1.71 3.36 -0.55
CA LEU A 42 -0.80 4.29 -1.21
C LEU A 42 -1.48 5.60 -1.60
N ARG A 43 -2.71 5.55 -2.14
CA ARG A 43 -3.42 6.77 -2.54
C ARG A 43 -3.77 7.68 -1.36
N LEU A 44 -4.16 7.10 -0.23
CA LEU A 44 -4.57 7.84 0.97
C LEU A 44 -3.39 8.34 1.80
N PHE A 45 -2.30 7.59 1.86
CA PHE A 45 -1.18 7.87 2.75
C PHE A 45 0.11 8.26 2.04
N GLY A 46 0.15 8.20 0.70
CA GLY A 46 1.30 8.61 -0.09
C GLY A 46 2.58 7.85 0.29
N GLU A 47 3.69 8.56 0.34
CA GLU A 47 5.03 8.02 0.57
C GLU A 47 5.13 7.24 1.90
N SER A 48 4.44 7.70 2.95
CA SER A 48 4.42 7.02 4.24
C SER A 48 3.87 5.59 4.20
N PHE A 49 3.01 5.28 3.22
CA PHE A 49 2.54 3.91 3.00
C PHE A 49 3.69 3.00 2.57
N LEU A 50 4.56 3.48 1.67
CA LEU A 50 5.71 2.71 1.18
C LEU A 50 6.72 2.46 2.30
N TYR A 51 6.99 3.45 3.15
CA TYR A 51 7.85 3.24 4.33
C TYR A 51 7.25 2.25 5.33
N SER A 52 5.95 2.33 5.58
CA SER A 52 5.24 1.36 6.43
C SER A 52 5.26 -0.05 5.82
N PHE A 53 5.12 -0.15 4.50
CA PHE A 53 5.20 -1.41 3.77
C PHE A 53 6.60 -2.04 3.89
N ILE A 54 7.68 -1.25 3.78
CA ILE A 54 9.04 -1.71 4.09
C ILE A 54 9.11 -2.18 5.54
N TYR A 55 8.71 -1.35 6.50
CA TYR A 55 8.88 -1.64 7.92
C TYR A 55 8.17 -2.93 8.37
N LEU A 56 6.97 -3.19 7.84
CA LEU A 56 6.14 -4.33 8.26
C LEU A 56 6.45 -5.61 7.49
N ILE A 57 6.86 -5.50 6.24
CA ILE A 57 6.95 -6.65 5.32
C ILE A 57 8.40 -7.04 5.02
N SER A 58 9.37 -6.12 5.09
CA SER A 58 10.77 -6.41 4.77
C SER A 58 11.61 -6.87 5.98
N PRO A 59 12.56 -7.81 5.81
CA PRO A 59 12.67 -8.73 4.69
C PRO A 59 11.68 -9.89 4.94
N TYR A 60 10.76 -10.14 4.02
CA TYR A 60 9.86 -11.29 4.19
C TYR A 60 10.65 -12.59 3.97
N ILE A 61 10.80 -13.39 5.01
CA ILE A 61 11.56 -14.66 4.98
C ILE A 61 10.61 -15.89 5.03
N GLY A 62 9.34 -15.70 4.67
CA GLY A 62 8.29 -16.72 4.82
C GLY A 62 7.81 -17.36 3.52
N ASP A 63 7.03 -18.42 3.66
CA ASP A 63 6.26 -18.99 2.55
C ASP A 63 4.99 -18.18 2.34
N ARG A 64 4.80 -17.63 1.13
CA ARG A 64 3.56 -16.96 0.74
C ARG A 64 2.36 -17.91 0.87
N ALA A 65 1.27 -17.41 1.45
CA ALA A 65 -0.02 -18.08 1.39
C ALA A 65 -0.65 -17.93 -0.01
N PRO A 66 -1.22 -19.00 -0.61
CA PRO A 66 -1.69 -18.97 -2.01
C PRO A 66 -2.72 -17.88 -2.36
N HIS A 67 -3.48 -17.40 -1.37
CA HIS A 67 -4.51 -16.37 -1.55
C HIS A 67 -3.98 -14.93 -1.51
N TYR A 68 -2.74 -14.72 -1.06
CA TYR A 68 -2.05 -13.44 -1.22
C TYR A 68 -1.39 -13.39 -2.60
N PRO A 69 -1.15 -12.21 -3.20
CA PRO A 69 -0.29 -12.10 -4.39
C PRO A 69 1.20 -12.34 -4.05
N THR A 70 2.06 -12.50 -5.06
CA THR A 70 3.52 -12.45 -4.83
C THR A 70 3.93 -11.08 -4.31
N LEU A 71 5.03 -10.99 -3.56
CA LEU A 71 5.55 -9.69 -3.16
C LEU A 71 6.01 -8.90 -4.38
N ALA A 72 6.58 -9.55 -5.40
CA ALA A 72 6.89 -8.88 -6.66
C ALA A 72 5.65 -8.25 -7.31
N ALA A 73 4.50 -8.93 -7.33
CA ALA A 73 3.27 -8.37 -7.89
C ALA A 73 2.80 -7.14 -7.09
N ARG A 74 2.81 -7.22 -5.75
CA ARG A 74 2.44 -6.10 -4.86
C ARG A 74 3.39 -4.92 -5.02
N VAL A 75 4.70 -5.17 -5.06
CA VAL A 75 5.72 -4.13 -5.27
C VAL A 75 5.55 -3.48 -6.64
N ASN A 76 5.35 -4.27 -7.70
CA ASN A 76 5.19 -3.74 -9.05
C ASN A 76 3.96 -2.84 -9.17
N ILE A 77 2.80 -3.27 -8.63
CA ILE A 77 1.59 -2.43 -8.68
C ILE A 77 1.77 -1.15 -7.85
N LEU A 78 2.46 -1.21 -6.70
CA LEU A 78 2.75 -0.05 -5.88
C LEU A 78 3.67 0.95 -6.59
N LEU A 79 4.68 0.49 -7.32
CA LEU A 79 5.56 1.34 -8.13
C LEU A 79 4.81 2.00 -9.29
N GLU A 80 3.95 1.25 -9.98
CA GLU A 80 3.11 1.78 -11.06
C GLU A 80 2.13 2.82 -10.51
N ALA A 81 1.45 2.50 -9.40
CA ALA A 81 0.51 3.41 -8.74
C ALA A 81 1.21 4.65 -8.19
N ALA A 82 2.39 4.53 -7.59
CA ALA A 82 3.16 5.66 -7.07
C ALA A 82 3.53 6.63 -8.21
N THR A 83 3.99 6.09 -9.34
CA THR A 83 4.27 6.89 -10.53
C THR A 83 3.03 7.62 -11.01
N ARG A 84 1.89 6.92 -11.12
CA ARG A 84 0.62 7.51 -11.56
C ARG A 84 0.13 8.61 -10.61
N PHE A 85 0.24 8.38 -9.31
CA PHE A 85 -0.23 9.30 -8.27
C PHE A 85 0.77 10.41 -7.95
N SER A 86 1.94 10.44 -8.60
CA SER A 86 3.04 11.36 -8.31
C SER A 86 3.48 11.30 -6.84
N VAL A 87 3.57 10.08 -6.30
CA VAL A 87 4.08 9.80 -4.95
C VAL A 87 5.57 9.50 -5.04
N ASP A 88 6.35 10.11 -4.16
CA ASP A 88 7.78 9.87 -4.04
C ASP A 88 8.03 8.42 -3.60
N ILE A 89 8.96 7.74 -4.30
CA ILE A 89 9.29 6.33 -4.06
C ILE A 89 10.61 6.27 -3.25
N PRO A 90 10.65 5.55 -2.11
CA PRO A 90 11.88 5.37 -1.36
C PRO A 90 13.00 4.76 -2.22
N ASN A 91 14.22 5.27 -2.04
CA ASN A 91 15.38 4.77 -2.77
C ASN A 91 15.57 3.26 -2.58
N GLY A 92 15.63 2.52 -3.69
CA GLY A 92 15.79 1.08 -3.64
C GLY A 92 14.56 0.31 -3.14
N PHE A 93 13.35 0.90 -3.12
CA PHE A 93 12.12 0.29 -2.58
C PHE A 93 11.96 -1.19 -2.96
N ALA A 94 12.06 -1.54 -4.24
CA ALA A 94 11.88 -2.92 -4.71
C ALA A 94 12.92 -3.91 -4.15
N SER A 95 14.13 -3.45 -3.84
CA SER A 95 15.23 -4.30 -3.37
C SER A 95 15.05 -4.82 -1.95
N TYR A 96 14.12 -4.24 -1.18
CA TYR A 96 13.78 -4.70 0.17
C TYR A 96 12.94 -5.98 0.17
N PHE A 97 12.38 -6.38 -0.98
CA PHE A 97 11.45 -7.50 -1.07
C PHE A 97 12.05 -8.64 -1.89
N LEU A 98 12.02 -9.83 -1.30
CA LEU A 98 12.46 -11.07 -1.92
C LEU A 98 11.27 -12.03 -2.01
N ASP A 99 11.08 -12.64 -3.17
CA ASP A 99 10.10 -13.73 -3.34
C ASP A 99 10.83 -15.08 -3.25
N PRO A 100 10.72 -15.81 -2.13
CA PRO A 100 11.29 -17.14 -2.04
C PRO A 100 10.54 -18.12 -2.96
N SER A 101 11.30 -18.99 -3.62
CA SER A 101 10.71 -20.03 -4.49
C SER A 101 10.09 -21.14 -3.66
N LYS A 102 8.79 -21.39 -3.84
CA LYS A 102 8.09 -22.54 -3.22
C LYS A 102 7.95 -23.69 -4.21
N LYS A 103 8.21 -24.92 -3.74
CA LYS A 103 7.90 -26.15 -4.50
C LYS A 103 6.43 -26.51 -4.28
N LEU A 104 5.64 -26.40 -5.34
CA LEU A 104 4.24 -26.82 -5.38
C LEU A 104 4.10 -28.06 -6.27
N ASN A 105 3.06 -28.86 -6.05
CA ASN A 105 2.68 -29.88 -7.02
C ASN A 105 2.14 -29.21 -8.31
N SER A 106 2.08 -29.96 -9.42
CA SER A 106 1.72 -29.40 -10.72
C SER A 106 0.30 -28.81 -10.76
N ALA A 107 -0.64 -29.38 -10.03
CA ALA A 107 -2.04 -28.93 -10.01
C ALA A 107 -2.18 -27.60 -9.26
N ASP A 108 -1.62 -27.51 -8.05
CA ASP A 108 -1.62 -26.28 -7.25
C ASP A 108 -0.82 -25.18 -7.94
N LYS A 109 0.30 -25.54 -8.57
CA LYS A 109 1.09 -24.60 -9.38
C LYS A 109 0.26 -24.04 -10.52
N PHE A 110 -0.43 -24.89 -11.29
CA PHE A 110 -1.28 -24.43 -12.39
C PHE A 110 -2.40 -23.50 -11.91
N MET A 111 -3.07 -23.85 -10.81
CA MET A 111 -4.13 -23.01 -10.24
C MET A 111 -3.63 -21.66 -9.76
N LEU A 112 -2.46 -21.64 -9.11
CA LEU A 112 -1.86 -20.42 -8.59
C LEU A 112 -1.32 -19.53 -9.72
N ASP A 113 -0.61 -20.11 -10.69
CA ASP A 113 -0.09 -19.39 -11.85
C ASP A 113 -1.24 -18.74 -12.63
N MET A 114 -2.40 -19.40 -12.72
CA MET A 114 -3.61 -18.84 -13.35
C MET A 114 -4.24 -17.70 -12.54
N ALA A 115 -4.26 -17.82 -11.21
CA ALA A 115 -4.74 -16.75 -10.34
C ALA A 115 -3.82 -15.52 -10.43
N ASP A 116 -2.51 -15.73 -10.35
CA ASP A 116 -1.50 -14.68 -10.44
C ASP A 116 -1.58 -13.97 -11.80
N ALA A 117 -1.74 -14.73 -12.90
CA ALA A 117 -1.94 -14.16 -14.23
C ALA A 117 -3.21 -13.29 -14.33
N ALA A 118 -4.33 -13.75 -13.78
CA ALA A 118 -5.58 -13.00 -13.79
C ALA A 118 -5.49 -11.70 -12.96
N SER A 119 -4.92 -11.77 -11.76
CA SER A 119 -4.73 -10.61 -10.88
C SER A 119 -3.81 -9.58 -11.52
N ASN A 120 -2.67 -10.01 -12.08
CA ASN A 120 -1.71 -9.14 -12.75
C ASN A 120 -2.30 -8.47 -13.99
N ALA A 121 -3.13 -9.18 -14.76
CA ALA A 121 -3.80 -8.61 -15.95
C ALA A 121 -4.79 -7.49 -15.59
N LEU A 122 -5.26 -7.44 -14.34
CA LEU A 122 -6.19 -6.42 -13.86
C LEU A 122 -5.51 -5.30 -13.05
N ALA A 123 -4.20 -5.39 -12.80
CA ALA A 123 -3.48 -4.45 -11.94
C ALA A 123 -3.64 -2.98 -12.37
N THR A 124 -3.34 -2.64 -13.64
CA THR A 124 -3.51 -1.27 -14.15
C THR A 124 -4.96 -0.79 -14.07
N ASN A 125 -5.94 -1.65 -14.40
CA ASN A 125 -7.36 -1.31 -14.32
C ASN A 125 -7.78 -1.02 -12.87
N LEU A 126 -7.20 -1.74 -11.91
CA LEU A 126 -7.43 -1.52 -10.49
C LEU A 126 -6.94 -0.14 -10.05
N ILE A 127 -5.75 0.27 -10.50
CA ILE A 127 -5.20 1.60 -10.22
C ILE A 127 -6.13 2.70 -10.73
N VAL A 128 -6.61 2.57 -11.98
CA VAL A 128 -7.56 3.51 -12.59
C VAL A 128 -8.87 3.54 -11.81
N ALA A 129 -9.39 2.39 -11.41
CA ALA A 129 -10.63 2.28 -10.64
C ALA A 129 -10.51 2.93 -9.25
N VAL A 130 -9.39 2.72 -8.55
CA VAL A 130 -9.11 3.37 -7.26
C VAL A 130 -9.03 4.88 -7.42
N GLU A 131 -8.30 5.37 -8.42
CA GLU A 131 -8.20 6.80 -8.68
C GLU A 131 -9.57 7.44 -8.93
N ALA A 132 -10.37 6.83 -9.80
CA ALA A 132 -11.72 7.32 -10.11
C ALA A 132 -12.64 7.27 -8.89
N HIS A 133 -12.56 6.20 -8.09
CA HIS A 133 -13.36 6.08 -6.87
C HIS A 133 -13.00 7.17 -5.86
N ILE A 134 -11.71 7.35 -5.56
CA ILE A 134 -11.25 8.39 -4.63
C ILE A 134 -11.60 9.80 -5.14
N ALA A 135 -11.44 10.06 -6.45
CA ALA A 135 -11.82 11.34 -7.05
C ALA A 135 -13.33 11.64 -6.96
N SER A 136 -14.17 10.62 -6.80
CA SER A 136 -15.62 10.79 -6.58
C SER A 136 -15.98 11.12 -5.12
N THR A 137 -15.01 11.07 -4.20
CA THR A 137 -15.20 11.38 -2.79
C THR A 137 -14.78 12.83 -2.47
N THR A 138 -15.21 13.33 -1.31
CA THR A 138 -14.76 14.64 -0.78
C THR A 138 -13.50 14.52 0.08
N MET A 139 -12.77 13.40 0.01
CA MET A 139 -11.58 13.20 0.82
C MET A 139 -10.43 14.05 0.30
N ASN A 140 -9.79 14.78 1.21
CA ASN A 140 -8.52 15.44 0.92
C ASN A 140 -7.41 14.39 0.88
N LEU A 141 -6.57 14.49 -0.14
CA LEU A 141 -5.40 13.65 -0.31
C LEU A 141 -4.14 14.37 0.18
N PRO A 142 -3.11 13.62 0.62
CA PRO A 142 -1.87 14.21 1.07
C PRO A 142 -1.19 15.03 -0.03
N THR A 143 -0.60 16.16 0.34
CA THR A 143 0.14 17.04 -0.57
C THR A 143 1.49 17.44 0.04
N ASN A 144 2.48 17.66 -0.82
CA ASN A 144 3.79 18.13 -0.38
C ASN A 144 3.73 19.47 0.36
N ALA A 145 2.83 20.38 -0.08
CA ALA A 145 2.68 21.69 0.53
C ALA A 145 2.15 21.60 1.98
N GLU A 146 1.13 20.79 2.21
CA GLU A 146 0.55 20.62 3.53
C GLU A 146 1.47 19.82 4.47
N ARG A 147 2.08 18.74 3.98
CA ARG A 147 3.16 18.03 4.68
C ARG A 147 4.24 19.01 5.17
N ASP A 148 4.75 19.85 4.29
CA ASP A 148 5.84 20.78 4.61
C ASP A 148 5.39 21.89 5.58
N ARG A 149 4.10 22.26 5.58
CA ARG A 149 3.52 23.12 6.62
C ARG A 149 3.55 22.44 7.99
N ILE A 150 3.08 21.19 8.08
CA ILE A 150 3.06 20.42 9.33
C ILE A 150 4.47 20.21 9.87
N VAL A 151 5.45 19.92 9.00
CA VAL A 151 6.87 19.81 9.39
C VAL A 151 7.36 21.07 10.11
N LYS A 152 6.98 22.27 9.65
CA LYS A 152 7.36 23.53 10.34
C LYS A 152 6.79 23.61 11.75
N HIS A 153 5.56 23.14 11.97
CA HIS A 153 4.96 23.07 13.31
C HIS A 153 5.71 22.07 14.19
N PHE A 154 6.02 20.88 13.67
CA PHE A 154 6.82 19.90 14.41
C PHE A 154 8.21 20.42 14.75
N CYS A 155 8.82 21.17 13.84
CA CYS A 155 10.10 21.84 14.09
C CYS A 155 10.04 22.94 15.16
N ALA A 156 8.86 23.50 15.41
CA ALA A 156 8.59 24.41 16.51
C ALA A 156 8.10 23.69 17.79
N LEU A 157 8.19 22.35 17.85
CA LEU A 157 7.69 21.50 18.94
C LEU A 157 6.20 21.73 19.23
N SER A 158 5.42 21.96 18.18
CA SER A 158 4.00 22.28 18.27
C SER A 158 3.18 21.35 17.36
N PRO A 159 2.00 20.85 17.80
CA PRO A 159 1.09 20.16 16.89
C PRO A 159 0.57 21.12 15.83
N ALA A 160 0.27 20.59 14.64
CA ALA A 160 -0.36 21.39 13.59
C ALA A 160 -1.88 21.46 13.81
N SER A 161 -2.48 22.57 13.41
CA SER A 161 -3.92 22.80 13.37
C SER A 161 -4.41 22.94 11.93
N ASP A 162 -5.72 22.86 11.72
CA ASP A 162 -6.43 22.99 10.43
C ASP A 162 -5.86 22.06 9.33
N VAL A 163 -5.52 20.83 9.74
CA VAL A 163 -4.90 19.83 8.87
C VAL A 163 -5.91 19.23 7.89
N LYS A 164 -5.49 19.07 6.64
CA LYS A 164 -6.39 18.64 5.56
C LYS A 164 -6.59 17.14 5.45
N SER A 165 -5.54 16.34 5.70
CA SER A 165 -5.63 14.88 5.65
C SER A 165 -4.75 14.21 6.71
N LEU A 166 -5.16 13.00 7.12
CA LEU A 166 -4.34 12.14 7.99
C LEU A 166 -3.01 11.76 7.31
N GLY A 167 -3.04 11.59 5.98
CA GLY A 167 -1.85 11.32 5.18
C GLY A 167 -0.79 12.42 5.34
N ASP A 168 -1.17 13.68 5.36
CA ASP A 168 -0.23 14.80 5.53
C ASP A 168 0.53 14.72 6.86
N ILE A 169 -0.18 14.39 7.94
CA ILE A 169 0.39 14.26 9.30
C ILE A 169 1.44 13.14 9.31
N ILE A 170 1.09 11.97 8.79
CA ILE A 170 1.96 10.79 8.82
C ILE A 170 3.18 11.00 7.91
N ASN A 171 3.00 11.60 6.73
CA ASN A 171 4.12 11.95 5.84
C ASN A 171 5.05 13.00 6.47
N ALA A 172 4.53 13.96 7.23
CA ALA A 172 5.35 14.93 7.95
C ALA A 172 6.20 14.25 9.04
N GLY A 173 5.61 13.29 9.76
CA GLY A 173 6.33 12.44 10.71
C GLY A 173 7.47 11.68 10.05
N TRP A 174 7.20 10.98 8.94
CA TRP A 174 8.24 10.26 8.19
C TRP A 174 9.35 11.18 7.67
N LYS A 175 9.00 12.35 7.14
CA LYS A 175 9.98 13.31 6.62
C LYS A 175 11.01 13.71 7.69
N ILE A 176 10.57 13.99 8.91
CA ILE A 176 11.50 14.28 10.03
C ILE A 176 12.23 13.02 10.48
N ARG A 177 11.56 11.86 10.52
CA ARG A 177 12.14 10.60 10.99
C ARG A 177 13.30 10.11 10.11
N LEU A 178 13.26 10.43 8.82
CA LEU A 178 14.27 10.08 7.82
C LEU A 178 15.43 11.09 7.80
N ASP A 179 15.18 12.33 8.18
CA ASP A 179 16.17 13.40 8.24
C ASP A 179 16.02 14.20 9.54
N TRP A 180 16.70 13.72 10.58
CA TRP A 180 16.68 14.35 11.90
C TRP A 180 17.33 15.73 11.92
N ASP A 181 18.12 16.08 10.91
CA ASP A 181 18.79 17.38 10.82
C ASP A 181 17.78 18.49 10.46
N LEU A 182 16.68 18.15 9.78
CA LEU A 182 15.57 19.08 9.54
C LEU A 182 14.95 19.62 10.81
N TRP A 183 14.96 18.84 11.89
CA TRP A 183 14.29 19.20 13.13
C TRP A 183 15.05 20.28 13.91
N GLY A 184 16.36 20.41 13.67
CA GLY A 184 17.24 21.29 14.43
C GLY A 184 17.81 20.64 15.69
N ASP A 185 18.72 21.39 16.33
CA ASP A 185 19.46 20.93 17.50
C ASP A 185 18.85 21.49 18.79
N PHE A 186 18.02 20.66 19.43
CA PHE A 186 17.45 20.92 20.76
C PHE A 186 18.26 20.25 21.89
N GLY A 187 19.42 19.64 21.60
CA GLY A 187 20.18 18.87 22.57
C GLY A 187 19.52 17.54 23.00
N PHE A 188 18.47 17.10 22.30
CA PHE A 188 17.82 15.81 22.56
C PHE A 188 18.59 14.65 21.93
N ASN A 189 18.68 13.53 22.65
CA ASN A 189 19.14 12.28 22.07
C ASN A 189 18.09 11.72 21.08
N GLN A 190 18.49 10.73 20.28
CA GLN A 190 17.65 10.19 19.21
C GLN A 190 16.37 9.51 19.70
N THR A 191 16.41 8.85 20.87
CA THR A 191 15.23 8.21 21.47
C THR A 191 14.20 9.26 21.88
N THR A 192 14.65 10.29 22.60
CA THR A 192 13.80 11.41 23.02
C THR A 192 13.23 12.17 21.81
N LYS A 193 14.02 12.36 20.74
CA LYS A 193 13.51 12.87 19.46
C LYS A 193 12.35 12.00 18.95
N ALA A 194 12.53 10.68 18.84
CA ALA A 194 11.49 9.79 18.35
C ALA A 194 10.20 9.82 19.19
N GLU A 195 10.33 9.86 20.52
CA GLU A 195 9.18 9.96 21.45
C GLU A 195 8.40 11.26 21.24
N ILE A 196 9.10 12.41 21.21
CA ILE A 196 8.47 13.72 20.99
C ILE A 196 7.80 13.77 19.62
N LEU A 197 8.41 13.19 18.58
CA LEU A 197 7.85 13.20 17.23
C LEU A 197 6.56 12.39 17.19
N ASN A 198 6.54 11.21 17.82
CA ASN A 198 5.34 10.39 17.94
C ASN A 198 4.22 11.16 18.65
N ASP A 199 4.53 11.81 19.77
CA ASP A 199 3.57 12.64 20.51
C ASP A 199 3.03 13.79 19.67
N LEU A 200 3.86 14.46 18.89
CA LEU A 200 3.44 15.55 18.00
C LEU A 200 2.52 15.05 16.89
N VAL A 201 2.83 13.89 16.31
CA VAL A 201 1.99 13.22 15.30
C VAL A 201 0.62 12.89 15.91
N PHE A 202 0.57 12.22 17.06
CA PHE A 202 -0.69 11.86 17.72
C PHE A 202 -1.50 13.09 18.13
N LYS A 203 -0.87 14.09 18.77
CA LYS A 203 -1.57 15.32 19.16
C LYS A 203 -2.12 16.10 17.96
N THR A 204 -1.45 16.04 16.81
CA THR A 204 -1.96 16.66 15.59
C THR A 204 -3.19 15.93 15.05
N MET A 205 -3.22 14.59 15.16
CA MET A 205 -4.42 13.81 14.84
C MET A 205 -5.58 14.16 15.77
N GLU A 206 -5.32 14.28 17.09
CA GLU A 206 -6.31 14.68 18.09
C GLU A 206 -6.87 16.08 17.81
N VAL A 207 -6.00 17.06 17.50
CA VAL A 207 -6.42 18.42 17.13
C VAL A 207 -7.29 18.41 15.89
N SER A 208 -6.87 17.69 14.84
CA SER A 208 -7.65 17.56 13.60
C SER A 208 -9.02 16.93 13.82
N GLU A 209 -9.11 15.91 14.67
CA GLU A 209 -10.40 15.30 15.03
C GLU A 209 -11.29 16.29 15.80
N PHE A 210 -10.73 17.01 16.78
CA PHE A 210 -11.47 18.00 17.56
C PHE A 210 -12.02 19.12 16.68
N GLU A 211 -11.20 19.65 15.76
CA GLU A 211 -11.61 20.69 14.80
C GLU A 211 -12.76 20.20 13.91
N ARG A 212 -12.68 18.96 13.42
CA ARG A 212 -13.75 18.37 12.62
C ARG A 212 -15.06 18.27 13.40
N LEU A 213 -15.01 17.74 14.63
CA LEU A 213 -16.20 17.58 15.47
C LEU A 213 -16.83 18.90 15.91
N THR A 214 -16.02 19.96 16.06
CA THR A 214 -16.50 21.29 16.48
C THR A 214 -16.97 22.15 15.31
N ALA A 215 -16.46 21.93 14.09
CA ALA A 215 -16.96 22.61 12.88
C ALA A 215 -18.32 22.07 12.42
N ASP A 216 -18.64 20.81 12.73
CA ASP A 216 -19.90 20.14 12.39
C ASP A 216 -21.03 20.36 13.43
N ALA A 217 -20.75 21.08 14.53
CA ALA A 217 -21.69 21.35 15.64
C ALA A 217 -22.31 22.75 15.56
#